data_AF-A0AAJ1AAU8-F1
#
_entry.id   AF-A0AAJ1AAU8-F1
#
_cell.length_a   1.000
_cell.length_b   1.000
_cell.length_c   1.000
_cell.angle_alpha   90.00
_cell.angle_beta   90.00
_cell.angle_gamma   90.00
#
_symmetry.space_group_name_H-M   'P 1'
#
loop_
_entity.id
_entity.type
_entity.pdbx_description
1 polymer ?
#
loop_
_entity_poly.entity_id
_entity_poly.type
_entity_poly.pdbx_seq_one_letter_code
_entity_poly.pdbx_strand_id
1 'polypeptide(L)'
;MNIKRGLFRLWLVISTMFIVVVGIVTVPGIIADFRAASFMKSLSNDTLMVPIICDQARGMLKTDYMPEVFQTDVNPFDTCWYELPKFRTLYPEYKDLSDDDLSDRLYEKLNLPINRNVPQPWLSLARAIAFAVGCPLSVLVIGGAFVWAFSGFSRPKASS
;
A
#
# COMPACT_ATOMS: atom_id res chain seq x y z
N MET A 1 -21.15 -45.46 -1.25
CA MET A 1 -21.13 -44.25 -2.11
C MET A 1 -19.85 -43.45 -1.85
N ASN A 2 -19.24 -42.90 -2.90
CA ASN A 2 -17.95 -42.20 -2.91
C ASN A 2 -17.88 -41.01 -1.93
N ILE A 3 -17.62 -41.27 -0.63
CA ILE A 3 -17.49 -40.24 0.41
C ILE A 3 -16.40 -39.21 0.06
N LYS A 4 -15.34 -39.66 -0.61
CA LYS A 4 -14.25 -38.80 -1.14
C LYS A 4 -14.74 -37.80 -2.19
N ARG A 5 -15.73 -38.16 -3.02
CA ARG A 5 -16.30 -37.27 -4.04
C ARG A 5 -17.34 -36.30 -3.45
N GLY A 6 -18.05 -36.71 -2.41
CA GLY A 6 -19.02 -35.86 -1.70
C GLY A 6 -18.36 -34.74 -0.91
N LEU A 7 -17.29 -35.05 -0.17
CA LEU A 7 -16.56 -34.09 0.64
C LEU A 7 -15.91 -32.99 -0.22
N PHE A 8 -15.33 -33.36 -1.36
CA PHE A 8 -14.70 -32.39 -2.27
C PHE A 8 -15.72 -31.43 -2.89
N ARG A 9 -16.90 -31.93 -3.28
CA ARG A 9 -17.99 -31.09 -3.79
C ARG A 9 -18.50 -30.12 -2.73
N LEU A 10 -18.69 -30.59 -1.49
CA LEU A 10 -19.10 -29.74 -0.37
C LEU A 10 -18.05 -28.67 -0.08
N TRP A 11 -16.76 -29.04 -0.06
CA TRP A 11 -15.66 -28.09 0.12
C TRP A 11 -15.65 -27.01 -0.97
N LEU A 12 -15.86 -27.38 -2.24
CA LEU A 12 -15.94 -26.41 -3.33
C LEU A 12 -17.08 -25.41 -3.14
N VAL A 13 -18.27 -25.88 -2.77
CA VAL A 13 -19.43 -25.00 -2.52
C VAL A 13 -19.15 -24.03 -1.38
N ILE A 14 -18.65 -24.53 -0.24
CA ILE A 14 -18.33 -23.70 0.93
C ILE A 14 -17.21 -22.71 0.62
N SER A 15 -16.16 -23.13 -0.09
CA SER A 15 -15.04 -22.27 -0.48
C SER A 15 -15.49 -21.15 -1.41
N THR A 16 -16.34 -21.47 -2.40
CA THR A 16 -16.89 -20.48 -3.32
C THR A 16 -17.73 -19.46 -2.56
N MET A 17 -18.58 -19.92 -1.65
CA MET A 17 -19.40 -19.03 -0.83
C MET A 17 -18.55 -18.14 0.09
N PHE A 18 -17.48 -18.69 0.67
CA PHE A 18 -16.53 -17.94 1.48
C PHE A 18 -15.82 -16.84 0.69
N ILE A 19 -15.33 -17.14 -0.51
CA ILE A 19 -14.68 -16.16 -1.39
C ILE A 19 -15.64 -15.00 -1.70
N VAL A 20 -16.91 -15.30 -1.97
CA VAL A 20 -17.94 -14.27 -2.22
C VAL A 20 -18.11 -13.36 -0.99
N VAL A 21 -18.22 -13.93 0.21
CA VAL A 21 -18.37 -13.15 1.45
C VAL A 21 -17.13 -12.27 1.70
N VAL A 22 -15.93 -12.84 1.57
CA VAL A 22 -14.68 -12.07 1.72
C VAL A 22 -14.61 -10.95 0.69
N GLY A 23 -15.02 -11.21 -0.55
CA GLY A 23 -15.11 -10.19 -1.59
C GLY A 23 -16.01 -9.03 -1.18
N ILE A 24 -17.24 -9.32 -0.72
CA ILE A 24 -18.19 -8.28 -0.28
C ILE A 24 -17.61 -7.40 0.84
N VAL A 25 -16.88 -8.01 1.79
CA VAL A 25 -16.33 -7.28 2.95
C VAL A 25 -15.06 -6.49 2.59
N THR A 26 -14.18 -7.05 1.76
CA THR A 26 -12.84 -6.49 1.52
C THR A 26 -12.77 -5.55 0.32
N VAL A 27 -13.57 -5.78 -0.71
CA VAL A 27 -13.55 -4.97 -1.96
C VAL A 27 -13.82 -3.48 -1.71
N PRO A 28 -14.76 -3.05 -0.84
CA PRO A 28 -14.96 -1.62 -0.58
C PRO A 28 -13.71 -0.92 -0.06
N GLY A 29 -12.98 -1.56 0.87
CA GLY A 29 -11.72 -1.03 1.41
C GLY A 29 -10.62 -0.97 0.35
N ILE A 30 -10.49 -2.01 -0.47
CA ILE A 30 -9.53 -2.06 -1.57
C ILE A 30 -9.81 -0.94 -2.59
N ILE A 31 -11.07 -0.74 -2.98
CA ILE A 31 -11.46 0.36 -3.89
C ILE A 31 -11.11 1.72 -3.29
N ALA A 32 -11.32 1.90 -1.98
CA ALA A 32 -10.93 3.13 -1.28
C ALA A 32 -9.41 3.35 -1.33
N ASP A 33 -8.61 2.31 -1.09
CA ASP A 33 -7.14 2.38 -1.18
C ASP A 33 -6.68 2.73 -2.61
N PHE A 34 -7.27 2.11 -3.64
CA PHE A 34 -6.95 2.43 -5.04
C PHE A 34 -7.36 3.85 -5.41
N ARG A 35 -8.50 4.34 -4.90
CA ARG A 35 -8.95 5.72 -5.12
C ARG A 35 -8.05 6.72 -4.41
N ALA A 36 -7.62 6.43 -3.18
CA ALA A 36 -6.65 7.26 -2.46
C ALA A 36 -5.30 7.29 -3.18
N ALA A 37 -4.82 6.14 -3.67
CA ALA A 37 -3.57 6.05 -4.42
C ALA A 37 -3.64 6.77 -5.77
N SER A 38 -4.76 6.68 -6.49
CA SER A 38 -4.95 7.42 -7.74
C SER A 38 -5.07 8.92 -7.51
N PHE A 39 -5.73 9.34 -6.43
CA PHE A 39 -5.81 10.75 -6.03
C PHE A 39 -4.44 11.30 -5.64
N MET A 40 -3.66 10.58 -4.83
CA MET A 40 -2.28 10.96 -4.52
C MET A 40 -1.41 10.97 -5.77
N LYS A 41 -1.59 10.04 -6.71
CA LYS A 41 -0.87 10.07 -7.98
C LYS A 41 -1.24 11.30 -8.82
N SER A 42 -2.52 11.68 -8.86
CA SER A 42 -2.96 12.91 -9.51
C SER A 42 -2.41 14.16 -8.83
N LEU A 43 -2.38 14.20 -7.49
CA LEU A 43 -1.76 15.27 -6.72
C LEU A 43 -0.23 15.31 -6.90
N SER A 44 0.44 14.17 -7.03
CA SER A 44 1.88 14.14 -7.32
C SER A 44 2.18 14.64 -8.73
N ASN A 45 1.21 14.55 -9.64
CA ASN A 45 1.28 15.14 -10.97
C ASN A 45 1.06 16.66 -10.92
N ASP A 46 0.32 17.15 -9.92
CA ASP A 46 0.28 18.56 -9.50
C ASP A 46 1.48 18.86 -8.59
N THR A 47 2.67 18.93 -9.20
CA THR A 47 3.90 19.51 -8.63
C THR A 47 4.16 19.17 -7.15
N LEU A 48 4.83 18.04 -6.89
CA LEU A 48 5.39 17.72 -5.57
C LEU A 48 6.05 18.98 -4.98
N MET A 49 5.54 19.45 -3.84
CA MET A 49 6.08 20.63 -3.19
C MET A 49 7.18 20.22 -2.22
N VAL A 50 8.27 20.98 -2.23
CA VAL A 50 9.45 20.70 -1.42
C VAL A 50 9.71 21.86 -0.47
N PRO A 51 9.87 21.58 0.84
CA PRO A 51 10.06 22.61 1.83
C PRO A 51 11.54 23.00 1.96
N ILE A 52 11.81 24.30 2.14
CA ILE A 52 13.11 24.85 2.52
C ILE A 52 12.89 26.03 3.48
N ILE A 53 13.92 26.37 4.27
CA ILE A 53 13.90 27.59 5.09
C ILE A 53 13.91 28.80 4.16
N CYS A 54 13.04 29.78 4.41
CA CYS A 54 12.95 30.99 3.59
C CYS A 54 14.26 31.80 3.52
N ASP A 55 15.10 31.76 4.55
CA ASP A 55 16.47 32.33 4.53
C ASP A 55 17.39 31.69 3.47
N GLN A 56 17.16 30.41 3.14
CA GLN A 56 17.94 29.67 2.15
C GLN A 56 17.27 29.62 0.78
N ALA A 57 16.11 30.29 0.62
CA ALA A 57 15.33 30.33 -0.61
C ALA A 57 16.07 31.12 -1.71
N ARG A 58 16.11 30.57 -2.93
CA ARG A 58 16.64 31.22 -4.14
C ARG A 58 15.48 31.56 -5.07
N GLY A 59 15.48 32.77 -5.63
CA GLY A 59 14.47 33.19 -6.62
C GLY A 59 13.53 34.25 -6.08
N MET A 60 12.36 34.39 -6.71
CA MET A 60 11.37 35.43 -6.42
C MET A 60 10.13 34.88 -5.70
N LEU A 61 9.74 35.58 -4.63
CA LEU A 61 8.52 35.34 -3.87
C LEU A 61 7.28 35.31 -4.79
N LYS A 62 6.38 34.34 -4.58
CA LYS A 62 5.15 34.09 -5.36
C LYS A 62 5.37 33.70 -6.83
N THR A 63 6.61 33.62 -7.30
CA THR A 63 6.96 33.18 -8.65
C THR A 63 7.61 31.80 -8.59
N ASP A 64 8.67 31.70 -7.80
CA ASP A 64 9.49 30.50 -7.65
C ASP A 64 9.14 29.71 -6.39
N TYR A 65 8.78 30.41 -5.31
CA TYR A 65 8.40 29.83 -4.04
C TYR A 65 7.26 30.57 -3.35
N MET A 66 6.56 29.86 -2.47
CA MET A 66 5.45 30.39 -1.67
C MET A 66 5.69 30.13 -0.18
N PRO A 67 5.50 31.13 0.69
CA PRO A 67 5.56 30.92 2.13
C PRO A 67 4.36 30.12 2.60
N GLU A 68 4.52 29.35 3.68
CA GLU A 68 3.43 28.59 4.29
C GLU A 68 2.26 29.48 4.74
N VAL A 69 2.58 30.67 5.24
CA VAL A 69 1.58 31.67 5.62
C VAL A 69 1.53 32.75 4.54
N PHE A 70 0.33 33.03 4.02
CA PHE A 70 0.09 34.13 3.06
C PHE A 70 0.27 35.49 3.73
N GLN A 71 1.51 35.87 4.03
CA GLN A 71 1.88 37.17 4.57
C GLN A 71 2.67 37.98 3.52
N THR A 72 2.59 39.30 3.64
CA THR A 72 3.36 40.24 2.81
C THR A 72 4.84 40.28 3.20
N ASP A 73 5.14 40.05 4.47
CA ASP A 73 6.50 39.98 4.99
C ASP A 73 6.84 38.52 5.33
N VAL A 74 7.84 37.96 4.66
CA VAL A 74 8.27 36.57 4.87
C VAL A 74 9.32 36.55 5.96
N ASN A 75 9.04 35.84 7.05
CA ASN A 75 10.01 35.63 8.11
C ASN A 75 11.10 34.65 7.62
N PRO A 76 12.40 34.97 7.79
CA PRO A 76 13.50 34.10 7.32
C PRO A 76 13.47 32.69 7.90
N PHE A 77 12.89 32.50 9.10
CA PHE A 77 12.81 31.21 9.77
C PHE A 77 11.59 30.36 9.37
N ASP A 78 10.71 30.90 8.53
CA ASP A 78 9.52 30.18 8.09
C ASP A 78 9.85 29.18 6.96
N THR A 79 8.91 28.29 6.71
CA THR A 79 8.94 27.30 5.64
C THR A 79 8.45 27.90 4.33
N CYS A 80 9.31 27.85 3.32
CA CYS A 80 9.03 28.21 1.94
C CYS A 80 8.90 26.95 1.09
N TRP A 81 7.88 26.92 0.26
CA TRP A 81 7.51 25.77 -0.57
C TRP A 81 7.85 26.04 -2.02
N TYR A 82 8.57 25.11 -2.65
CA TYR A 82 8.88 25.13 -4.07
C TYR A 82 8.15 24.01 -4.79
N GLU A 83 7.71 24.27 -6.02
CA GLU A 83 7.41 23.19 -6.96
C GLU A 83 8.72 22.46 -7.32
N LEU A 84 8.75 21.14 -7.23
CA LEU A 84 9.91 20.32 -7.56
C LEU A 84 10.64 20.69 -8.88
N PRO A 85 9.95 20.93 -10.02
CA PRO A 85 10.65 21.32 -11.25
C PRO A 85 11.38 22.66 -11.13
N LYS A 86 10.79 23.64 -10.44
CA LYS A 86 11.43 24.95 -10.20
C LYS A 86 12.59 24.82 -9.23
N PHE A 87 12.41 24.03 -8.17
CA PHE A 87 13.47 23.72 -7.21
C PHE A 87 14.71 23.13 -7.91
N ARG A 88 14.54 22.13 -8.79
CA ARG A 88 15.66 21.55 -9.54
C ARG A 88 16.38 22.52 -10.47
N THR A 89 15.67 23.52 -10.97
CA THR A 89 16.26 24.57 -11.80
C THR A 89 17.15 25.50 -10.97
N LEU A 90 16.76 25.79 -9.72
CA LEU A 90 17.43 26.74 -8.83
C LEU A 90 18.51 26.09 -7.94
N TYR A 91 18.43 24.78 -7.74
CA TYR A 91 19.36 24.01 -6.91
C TYR A 91 19.94 22.80 -7.69
N PRO A 92 20.83 23.04 -8.67
CA PRO A 92 21.44 21.97 -9.45
C PRO A 92 22.32 21.03 -8.61
N GLU A 93 22.68 21.41 -7.39
CA GLU A 93 23.41 20.56 -6.43
C GLU A 93 22.66 19.27 -6.05
N TYR A 94 21.33 19.21 -6.20
CA TYR A 94 20.53 18.03 -5.87
C TYR A 94 20.13 17.19 -7.10
N LYS A 95 20.72 17.46 -8.28
CA LYS A 95 20.36 16.78 -9.54
C LYS A 95 20.57 15.26 -9.51
N ASP A 96 21.49 14.79 -8.67
CA ASP A 96 21.87 13.37 -8.60
C ASP A 96 20.93 12.54 -7.69
N LEU A 97 20.01 13.20 -6.98
CA LEU A 97 19.03 12.57 -6.10
C LEU A 97 17.72 12.31 -6.82
N SER A 98 17.09 11.17 -6.53
CA SER A 98 15.72 10.90 -6.96
C SER A 98 14.74 11.88 -6.31
N ASP A 99 13.57 12.08 -6.92
CA ASP A 99 12.54 13.02 -6.45
C ASP A 99 12.11 12.67 -5.01
N ASP A 100 11.95 11.37 -4.74
CA ASP A 100 11.59 10.85 -3.43
C ASP A 100 12.72 11.07 -2.42
N ASP A 101 13.97 10.71 -2.75
CA ASP A 101 15.12 10.87 -1.84
C ASP A 101 15.41 12.34 -1.52
N LEU A 102 15.22 13.23 -2.51
CA LEU A 102 15.38 14.67 -2.35
C LEU A 102 14.33 15.22 -1.39
N SER A 103 13.07 14.87 -1.60
CA SER A 103 11.97 15.30 -0.74
C SER A 103 12.18 14.78 0.69
N ASP A 104 12.47 13.49 0.87
CA ASP A 104 12.70 12.88 2.17
C ASP A 104 13.81 13.61 2.96
N ARG A 105 14.93 13.92 2.32
CA ARG A 105 16.04 14.66 2.94
C ARG A 105 15.65 16.07 3.38
N LEU A 106 14.85 16.78 2.58
CA LEU A 106 14.47 18.16 2.86
C LEU A 106 13.44 18.25 3.98
N TYR A 107 12.47 17.34 4.00
CA TYR A 107 11.54 17.21 5.11
C TYR A 107 12.26 16.77 6.40
N GLU A 108 13.21 15.82 6.32
CA GLU A 108 14.02 15.39 7.47
C GLU A 108 14.86 16.55 8.04
N LYS A 109 15.49 17.34 7.17
CA LYS A 109 16.29 18.51 7.59
C LYS A 109 15.48 19.54 8.36
N LEU A 110 14.20 19.67 8.04
CA LEU A 110 13.26 20.59 8.69
C LEU A 110 12.47 19.95 9.83
N ASN A 111 12.76 18.68 10.15
CA ASN A 111 12.04 17.90 11.15
C ASN A 111 10.51 17.89 10.92
N LEU A 112 10.10 17.93 9.64
CA LEU A 112 8.70 17.90 9.24
C LEU A 112 8.22 16.45 9.15
N PRO A 113 7.00 16.15 9.62
CA PRO A 113 6.46 14.80 9.52
C PRO A 113 6.19 14.45 8.05
N ILE A 114 6.99 13.57 7.47
CA ILE A 114 6.70 12.97 6.17
C ILE A 114 5.55 11.98 6.39
N ASN A 115 4.37 12.29 5.86
CA ASN A 115 3.26 11.34 5.91
C ASN A 115 3.51 10.19 4.93
N ARG A 116 4.35 9.23 5.34
CA ARG A 116 4.67 8.00 4.60
C ARG A 116 3.50 7.01 4.54
N ASN A 117 2.29 7.41 4.93
CA ASN A 117 1.07 6.64 4.68
C ASN A 117 0.69 6.75 3.19
N VAL A 118 1.61 6.32 2.32
CA VAL A 118 1.31 6.09 0.92
C VAL A 118 0.39 4.87 0.89
N PRO A 119 -0.85 5.00 0.40
CA PRO A 119 -1.74 3.86 0.26
C PRO A 119 -1.04 2.83 -0.62
N GLN A 120 -0.95 1.58 -0.15
CA GLN A 120 -0.34 0.46 -0.87
C GLN A 120 -1.43 -0.48 -1.41
N PRO A 121 -2.17 -0.06 -2.46
CA PRO A 121 -3.37 -0.77 -2.90
C PRO A 121 -3.06 -2.19 -3.39
N TRP A 122 -1.90 -2.40 -4.01
CA TRP A 122 -1.44 -3.71 -4.46
C TRP A 122 -1.17 -4.68 -3.31
N LEU A 123 -0.64 -4.18 -2.19
CA LEU A 123 -0.39 -5.00 -1.01
C LEU A 123 -1.71 -5.38 -0.32
N SER A 124 -2.63 -4.42 -0.18
CA SER A 124 -3.99 -4.67 0.33
C SER A 124 -4.72 -5.73 -0.50
N LEU A 125 -4.66 -5.61 -1.84
CA LEU A 125 -5.24 -6.59 -2.76
C LEU A 125 -4.60 -7.96 -2.60
N ALA A 126 -3.26 -8.05 -2.57
CA ALA A 126 -2.55 -9.31 -2.41
C ALA A 126 -2.91 -10.01 -1.08
N ARG A 127 -3.01 -9.25 0.01
CA ARG A 127 -3.43 -9.77 1.32
C ARG A 127 -4.85 -10.32 1.28
N ALA A 128 -5.77 -9.60 0.63
CA ALA A 128 -7.15 -10.05 0.48
C ALA A 128 -7.26 -11.35 -0.33
N ILE A 129 -6.51 -11.46 -1.45
CA ILE A 129 -6.44 -12.68 -2.27
C ILE A 129 -5.85 -13.83 -1.45
N ALA A 130 -4.75 -13.59 -0.74
CA ALA A 130 -4.08 -14.59 0.09
C ALA A 130 -5.02 -15.13 1.18
N PHE A 131 -5.81 -14.27 1.81
CA PHE A 131 -6.81 -14.70 2.79
C PHE A 131 -7.98 -15.46 2.15
N ALA A 132 -8.54 -14.91 1.06
CA ALA A 132 -9.69 -15.47 0.38
C ALA A 132 -9.42 -16.88 -0.18
N VAL A 133 -8.21 -17.13 -0.69
CA VAL A 133 -7.82 -18.42 -1.30
C VAL A 133 -7.07 -19.31 -0.31
N GLY A 134 -6.24 -18.73 0.55
CA GLY A 134 -5.42 -19.46 1.52
C GLY A 134 -6.24 -20.14 2.61
N CYS A 135 -7.29 -19.50 3.13
CA CYS A 135 -8.17 -20.11 4.14
C CYS A 135 -8.86 -21.39 3.61
N PRO A 136 -9.51 -21.37 2.44
CA PRO A 136 -10.06 -22.60 1.85
C PRO A 136 -9.04 -23.70 1.58
N LEU A 137 -7.86 -23.35 1.06
CA LEU A 137 -6.80 -24.31 0.76
C LEU A 137 -6.24 -24.96 2.02
N SER A 138 -5.99 -24.18 3.08
CA SER A 138 -5.51 -24.70 4.36
C SER A 138 -6.52 -25.67 4.98
N VAL A 139 -7.82 -25.35 4.94
CA VAL A 139 -8.88 -26.28 5.35
C VAL A 139 -8.84 -27.59 4.55
N LEU A 140 -8.62 -27.51 3.23
CA LEU A 140 -8.51 -28.70 2.37
C LEU A 140 -7.30 -29.57 2.73
N VAL A 141 -6.12 -28.94 2.89
CA VAL A 141 -4.87 -29.64 3.21
C VAL A 141 -4.96 -30.32 4.57
N ILE A 142 -5.45 -29.60 5.59
CA ILE A 142 -5.62 -30.14 6.94
C ILE A 142 -6.64 -31.29 6.94
N GLY A 143 -7.81 -31.07 6.33
CA GLY A 143 -8.85 -32.10 6.22
C GLY A 143 -8.37 -33.34 5.45
N GLY A 144 -7.62 -33.14 4.37
CA GLY A 144 -6.99 -34.22 3.60
C GLY A 144 -5.96 -34.99 4.40
N ALA A 145 -5.11 -34.31 5.16
CA ALA A 145 -4.11 -34.94 6.03
C ALA A 145 -4.75 -35.81 7.11
N PHE A 146 -5.85 -35.35 7.73
CA PHE A 146 -6.62 -36.16 8.69
C PHE A 146 -7.21 -37.41 8.04
N VAL A 147 -7.86 -37.28 6.87
CA VAL A 147 -8.41 -38.44 6.16
C VAL A 147 -7.32 -39.44 5.80
N TRP A 148 -6.15 -38.96 5.35
CA TRP A 148 -5.00 -39.82 5.07
C TRP A 148 -4.49 -40.54 6.32
N ALA A 149 -4.27 -39.82 7.42
CA ALA A 149 -3.80 -40.40 8.67
C ALA A 149 -4.74 -41.51 9.20
N PHE A 150 -6.04 -41.25 9.30
CA PHE A 150 -7.00 -42.22 9.83
C PHE A 150 -7.27 -43.41 8.88
N SER A 151 -7.21 -43.20 7.57
CA SER A 151 -7.38 -44.29 6.60
C SER A 151 -6.17 -45.24 6.53
N GLY A 152 -4.97 -44.77 6.87
CA GLY A 152 -3.76 -45.60 6.98
C GLY A 152 -3.81 -46.62 8.13
N PHE A 153 -4.43 -46.26 9.26
CA PHE A 153 -4.54 -47.14 10.44
C PHE A 153 -5.69 -48.17 10.36
N SER A 154 -6.59 -48.05 9.38
CA SER A 154 -7.74 -48.96 9.23
C SER A 154 -7.46 -50.19 8.35
N ARG A 155 -6.20 -50.47 7.98
CA ARG A 155 -5.87 -51.71 7.25
C ARG A 155 -6.19 -52.92 8.14
N PRO A 156 -7.04 -53.87 7.70
CA PRO A 156 -7.34 -55.06 8.48
C PRO A 156 -6.05 -55.88 8.68
N LYS A 157 -5.85 -56.38 9.89
CA LYS A 157 -4.82 -57.40 10.15
C LYS A 157 -5.12 -58.59 9.23
N ALA A 158 -4.15 -59.00 8.43
CA ALA A 158 -4.24 -60.26 7.70
C ALA A 158 -4.53 -61.36 8.72
N SER A 159 -5.73 -61.94 8.64
CA SER A 159 -6.06 -63.14 9.39
C SER A 159 -5.25 -64.28 8.78
N SER A 160 -4.24 -64.75 9.52
CA SER A 160 -3.61 -66.05 9.32
C SER A 160 -4.54 -67.17 9.79
#